data_AF-A0AAU6G0G1-F1
#
_entry.id   AF-A0AAU6G0G1-F1
#
_cell.length_a   1.000
_cell.length_b   1.000
_cell.length_c   1.000
_cell.angle_alpha   90.00
_cell.angle_beta   90.00
_cell.angle_gamma   90.00
#
_symmetry.space_group_name_H-M   'P 1'
#
loop_
_entity.id
_entity.type
_entity.pdbx_description
1 polymer ?
#
loop_
_entity_poly.entity_id
_entity_poly.type
_entity_poly.pdbx_seq_one_letter_code
_entity_poly.pdbx_strand_id
1 'polypeptide(L)'
;MPASTIERTARTRQSRTRSRTVNASPALIISTLKPHQFDLRPACASLVCPDCKTWVPITGLQTKQPKVVPHDTGRAGKDAAVRCRLGSNRLVTVDVTVKKWQERLEDGHAETVHRRTTTVLRKPKAVPAPAVSQIAAQKQALAADEHGDGRLLWLLRKQQWTAAESAVRSTDTRRAQVPTGDAPLGASPAPLKKLRLERRAS
;
A
#
# COMPACT_ATOMS: atom_id res chain seq x y z
N MET A 1 -34.32 4.51 37.66
CA MET A 1 -33.20 5.39 37.29
C MET A 1 -32.41 4.70 36.20
N PRO A 2 -32.55 5.07 34.91
CA PRO A 2 -31.71 4.50 33.88
C PRO A 2 -30.30 5.06 34.06
N ALA A 3 -29.31 4.18 34.24
CA ALA A 3 -27.91 4.57 34.27
C ALA A 3 -27.56 5.25 32.94
N SER A 4 -27.22 6.54 32.98
CA SER A 4 -26.73 7.21 31.79
C SER A 4 -25.44 6.49 31.37
N THR A 5 -25.50 5.86 30.19
CA THR A 5 -24.34 5.19 29.64
C THR A 5 -23.46 6.29 29.08
N ILE A 6 -22.61 6.87 29.92
CA ILE A 6 -21.59 7.81 29.46
C ILE A 6 -20.77 7.04 28.44
N GLU A 7 -20.87 7.42 27.16
CA GLU A 7 -20.03 6.87 26.10
C GLU A 7 -18.59 7.26 26.39
N ARG A 8 -17.88 6.36 27.07
CA ARG A 8 -16.47 6.55 27.37
C ARG A 8 -15.69 6.22 26.11
N THR A 9 -14.93 7.18 25.63
CA THR A 9 -13.93 6.95 24.59
C THR A 9 -12.66 6.33 25.18
N ALA A 10 -11.93 5.60 24.35
CA ALA A 10 -10.69 4.94 24.75
C ALA A 10 -9.71 5.94 25.36
N ARG A 11 -9.03 5.51 26.42
CA ARG A 11 -8.14 6.39 27.20
C ARG A 11 -6.79 6.53 26.52
N THR A 12 -6.15 7.68 26.74
CA THR A 12 -4.73 7.84 26.44
C THR A 12 -3.93 6.83 27.25
N ARG A 13 -2.96 6.20 26.59
CA ARG A 13 -2.14 5.15 27.20
C ARG A 13 -1.24 5.75 28.27
N GLN A 14 -1.22 5.11 29.42
CA GLN A 14 -0.27 5.47 30.46
C GLN A 14 1.14 5.05 30.02
N SER A 15 2.15 5.81 30.40
CA SER A 15 3.55 5.43 30.17
C SER A 15 4.00 4.30 31.10
N ARG A 16 3.49 4.30 32.34
CA ARG A 16 3.83 3.33 33.38
C ARG A 16 2.60 2.96 34.20
N THR A 17 2.55 1.72 34.67
CA THR A 17 1.55 1.27 35.64
C THR A 17 2.16 1.06 37.02
N ARG A 18 1.48 1.55 38.07
CA ARG A 18 1.86 1.29 39.48
C ARG A 18 1.10 0.11 40.08
N SER A 19 0.14 -0.45 39.35
CA SER A 19 -0.64 -1.58 39.83
C SER A 19 0.28 -2.78 40.06
N ARG A 20 0.03 -3.55 41.12
CA ARG A 20 0.67 -4.86 41.35
C ARG A 20 -0.06 -6.00 40.63
N THR A 21 -1.27 -5.77 40.13
CA THR A 21 -2.09 -6.77 39.45
C THR A 21 -1.38 -7.28 38.19
N VAL A 22 -1.41 -8.59 38.02
CA VAL A 22 -0.83 -9.30 36.87
C VAL A 22 -1.94 -10.12 36.22
N ASN A 23 -1.94 -10.17 34.89
CA ASN A 23 -2.87 -11.01 34.14
C ASN A 23 -2.51 -12.49 34.33
N ALA A 24 -3.51 -13.37 34.43
CA ALA A 24 -3.31 -14.82 34.52
C ALA A 24 -2.82 -15.44 33.19
N SER A 25 -2.92 -14.72 32.06
CA SER A 25 -2.38 -15.16 30.77
C SER A 25 -0.87 -15.45 30.84
N PRO A 26 -0.38 -16.43 30.07
CA PRO A 26 1.04 -16.78 30.03
C PRO A 26 1.89 -15.57 29.60
N ALA A 27 3.10 -15.49 30.17
CA ALA A 27 4.04 -14.40 29.87
C ALA A 27 4.33 -14.33 28.36
N LEU A 28 4.35 -13.11 27.83
CA LEU A 28 4.66 -12.85 26.44
C LEU A 28 6.19 -12.85 26.27
N ILE A 29 6.71 -13.82 25.53
CA ILE A 29 8.14 -13.88 25.18
C ILE A 29 8.38 -12.91 24.03
N ILE A 30 9.29 -11.94 24.21
CA ILE A 30 9.47 -10.86 23.23
C ILE A 30 9.97 -11.37 21.88
N SER A 31 10.87 -12.36 21.86
CA SER A 31 11.39 -12.92 20.60
C SER A 31 10.34 -13.56 19.69
N THR A 32 9.15 -13.89 20.20
CA THR A 32 8.04 -14.40 19.38
C THR A 32 7.44 -13.33 18.48
N LEU A 33 7.67 -12.05 18.79
CA LEU A 33 7.27 -10.91 17.98
C LEU A 33 8.32 -10.61 16.92
N LYS A 34 7.90 -9.99 15.81
CA LYS A 34 8.85 -9.51 14.79
C LYS A 34 9.70 -8.36 15.37
N PRO A 35 10.95 -8.17 14.92
CA PRO A 35 11.82 -7.09 15.43
C PRO A 35 11.17 -5.69 15.39
N HIS A 36 10.39 -5.37 14.37
CA HIS A 36 9.67 -4.10 14.23
C HIS A 36 8.40 -3.97 15.08
N GLN A 37 7.99 -5.03 15.79
CA GLN A 37 6.79 -5.05 16.63
C GLN A 37 7.11 -4.79 18.10
N PHE A 38 8.37 -4.52 18.44
CA PHE A 38 8.76 -4.14 19.80
C PHE A 38 9.97 -3.22 19.78
N ASP A 39 10.09 -2.42 20.84
CA ASP A 39 11.17 -1.49 21.10
C ASP A 39 11.72 -1.77 22.50
N LEU A 40 13.02 -2.08 22.59
CA LEU A 40 13.70 -2.38 23.85
C LEU A 40 14.51 -1.20 24.40
N ARG A 41 14.47 -0.02 23.77
CA ARG A 41 15.17 1.16 24.26
C ARG A 41 14.68 1.52 25.67
N PRO A 42 15.56 1.70 26.67
CA PRO A 42 15.15 1.92 28.07
C PRO A 42 14.18 3.09 28.28
N ALA A 43 14.27 4.15 27.46
CA ALA A 43 13.39 5.31 27.53
C ALA A 43 11.97 5.05 26.96
N CYS A 44 11.83 4.12 26.01
CA CYS A 44 10.62 3.94 25.19
C CYS A 44 10.22 2.45 25.05
N ALA A 45 10.52 1.64 26.06
CA ALA A 45 10.27 0.22 26.03
C ALA A 45 8.79 -0.08 25.77
N SER A 46 8.47 -0.67 24.62
CA SER A 46 7.10 -0.88 24.17
C SER A 46 7.01 -2.07 23.22
N LEU A 47 5.81 -2.64 23.09
CA LEU A 47 5.54 -3.74 22.17
C LEU A 47 4.15 -3.63 21.56
N VAL A 48 3.94 -4.27 20.43
CA VAL A 48 2.62 -4.48 19.84
C VAL A 48 1.94 -5.61 20.59
N CYS A 49 0.80 -5.31 21.23
CA CYS A 49 -0.01 -6.34 21.88
C CYS A 49 -0.56 -7.32 20.81
N PRO A 50 -0.36 -8.64 20.95
CA PRO A 50 -0.83 -9.61 19.96
C PRO A 50 -2.35 -9.67 19.86
N ASP A 51 -3.07 -9.38 20.94
CA ASP A 51 -4.53 -9.52 21.02
C ASP A 51 -5.26 -8.34 20.35
N CYS A 52 -4.77 -7.11 20.52
CA CYS A 52 -5.43 -5.91 19.99
C CYS A 52 -4.60 -5.13 18.98
N LYS A 53 -3.38 -5.58 18.67
CA LYS A 53 -2.47 -4.99 17.66
C LYS A 53 -2.09 -3.53 17.91
N THR A 54 -2.24 -3.06 19.13
CA THR A 54 -1.86 -1.69 19.50
C THR A 54 -0.48 -1.65 20.14
N TRP A 55 0.24 -0.53 19.96
CA TRP A 55 1.51 -0.28 20.63
C TRP A 55 1.29 0.04 22.10
N VAL A 56 1.94 -0.71 22.99
CA VAL A 56 1.78 -0.61 24.43
C VAL A 56 3.13 -0.51 25.13
N PRO A 57 3.31 0.44 26.07
CA PRO A 57 4.50 0.50 26.90
C PRO A 57 4.66 -0.72 27.80
N ILE A 58 5.92 -1.09 28.05
CA ILE A 58 6.33 -2.09 29.04
C ILE A 58 6.77 -1.35 30.29
N THR A 59 6.13 -1.63 31.42
CA THR A 59 6.57 -1.10 32.70
C THR A 59 7.63 -1.99 33.31
N GLY A 60 8.71 -1.37 33.80
CA GLY A 60 9.71 -2.05 34.63
C GLY A 60 10.56 -3.05 33.84
N LEU A 61 11.05 -2.66 32.65
CA LEU A 61 11.87 -3.54 31.80
C LEU A 61 13.09 -4.15 32.53
N GLN A 62 13.68 -3.42 33.48
CA GLN A 62 14.82 -3.86 34.30
C GLN A 62 14.41 -4.58 35.60
N THR A 63 13.11 -4.76 35.84
CA THR A 63 12.61 -5.41 37.06
C THR A 63 12.39 -6.91 36.84
N LYS A 64 12.24 -7.68 37.92
CA LYS A 64 11.97 -9.12 37.86
C LYS A 64 10.64 -9.48 37.16
N GLN A 65 9.70 -8.53 37.07
CA GLN A 65 8.36 -8.77 36.51
C GLN A 65 7.97 -7.62 35.56
N PRO A 66 8.57 -7.53 34.38
CA PRO A 66 8.14 -6.58 33.36
C PRO A 66 6.72 -6.91 32.93
N LYS A 67 5.89 -5.88 32.71
CA LYS A 67 4.52 -6.11 32.23
C LYS A 67 3.99 -5.00 31.34
N VAL A 68 3.06 -5.39 30.48
CA VAL A 68 2.35 -4.50 29.57
C VAL A 68 1.42 -3.58 30.35
N VAL A 69 1.49 -2.28 30.08
CA VAL A 69 0.60 -1.30 30.72
C VAL A 69 -0.86 -1.58 30.36
N PRO A 70 -1.79 -1.34 31.28
CA PRO A 70 -3.19 -1.22 30.99
C PRO A 70 -3.52 -0.40 29.73
N HIS A 71 -4.03 -1.02 28.64
CA HIS A 71 -4.47 -0.32 27.42
C HIS A 71 -5.85 -0.76 26.89
N ASP A 72 -6.48 0.14 26.13
CA ASP A 72 -7.75 -0.10 25.43
C ASP A 72 -7.46 -0.55 23.98
N THR A 73 -8.42 -1.21 23.33
CA THR A 73 -8.23 -1.81 21.99
C THR A 73 -8.36 -0.81 20.83
N GLY A 74 -8.84 0.41 21.09
CA GLY A 74 -9.06 1.44 20.07
C GLY A 74 -8.15 2.67 20.20
N ARG A 75 -8.34 3.64 19.29
CA ARG A 75 -7.70 4.96 19.31
C ARG A 75 -8.28 5.81 20.42
N ALA A 76 -7.38 6.38 21.20
CA ALA A 76 -7.73 7.29 22.30
C ALA A 76 -8.59 8.45 21.79
N GLY A 77 -9.66 8.76 22.53
CA GLY A 77 -10.59 9.85 22.24
C GLY A 77 -11.50 9.65 21.03
N LYS A 78 -11.40 8.55 20.29
CA LYS A 78 -12.24 8.28 19.09
C LYS A 78 -13.09 7.03 19.24
N ASP A 79 -12.45 5.91 19.57
CA ASP A 79 -13.14 4.62 19.64
C ASP A 79 -13.71 4.40 21.04
N ALA A 80 -14.65 3.46 21.18
CA ALA A 80 -15.20 3.08 22.47
C ALA A 80 -14.11 2.57 23.44
N ALA A 81 -14.27 2.86 24.74
CA ALA A 81 -13.35 2.47 25.82
C ALA A 81 -13.41 0.97 26.13
N VAL A 82 -13.06 0.13 25.16
CA VAL A 82 -12.99 -1.32 25.33
C VAL A 82 -11.60 -1.70 25.83
N ARG A 83 -11.55 -2.16 27.08
CA ARG A 83 -10.32 -2.63 27.72
C ARG A 83 -9.80 -3.89 27.03
N CYS A 84 -8.51 -3.95 26.71
CA CYS A 84 -7.89 -5.19 26.23
C CYS A 84 -7.77 -6.18 27.40
N ARG A 85 -8.69 -7.16 27.51
CA ARG A 85 -8.75 -8.10 28.63
C ARG A 85 -7.59 -9.11 28.64
N LEU A 86 -7.15 -9.55 27.46
CA LEU A 86 -6.11 -10.58 27.31
C LEU A 86 -4.69 -10.01 27.42
N GLY A 87 -4.46 -8.81 26.91
CA GLY A 87 -3.13 -8.20 26.82
C GLY A 87 -2.78 -7.22 27.93
N SER A 88 -3.77 -6.67 28.66
CA SER A 88 -3.49 -5.71 29.74
C SER A 88 -2.88 -6.38 30.97
N ASN A 89 -1.89 -5.74 31.60
CA ASN A 89 -1.15 -6.26 32.76
C ASN A 89 -0.50 -7.64 32.50
N ARG A 90 -0.31 -8.03 31.25
CA ARG A 90 0.32 -9.30 30.89
C ARG A 90 1.83 -9.22 31.14
N LEU A 91 2.40 -10.26 31.76
CA LEU A 91 3.84 -10.34 31.97
C LEU A 91 4.57 -10.43 30.65
N VAL A 92 5.79 -9.91 30.65
CA VAL A 92 6.67 -9.91 29.49
C VAL A 92 8.00 -10.52 29.89
N THR A 93 8.42 -11.53 29.15
CA THR A 93 9.73 -12.16 29.29
C THR A 93 10.66 -11.57 28.24
N VAL A 94 11.68 -10.83 28.68
CA VAL A 94 12.69 -10.21 27.82
C VAL A 94 13.83 -11.21 27.63
N ASP A 95 13.81 -11.93 26.51
CA ASP A 95 14.81 -12.95 26.17
C ASP A 95 15.83 -12.49 25.11
N VAL A 96 15.67 -11.26 24.61
CA VAL A 96 16.55 -10.63 23.61
C VAL A 96 17.26 -9.44 24.24
N THR A 97 18.57 -9.33 24.04
CA THR A 97 19.35 -8.17 24.48
C THR A 97 19.07 -6.97 23.57
N VAL A 98 19.17 -5.75 24.12
CA VAL A 98 18.96 -4.50 23.34
C VAL A 98 19.87 -4.46 22.11
N LYS A 99 21.14 -4.83 22.27
CA LYS A 99 22.13 -4.90 21.18
C LYS A 99 21.68 -5.84 20.06
N LYS A 100 21.28 -7.07 20.39
CA LYS A 100 20.84 -8.08 19.43
C LYS A 100 19.54 -7.69 18.71
N TRP A 101 18.65 -6.99 19.41
CA TRP A 101 17.44 -6.43 18.80
C TRP A 101 17.78 -5.32 17.80
N GLN A 102 18.70 -4.42 18.16
CA GLN A 102 19.13 -3.34 17.28
C GLN A 102 19.81 -3.88 16.01
N GLU A 103 20.71 -4.84 16.15
CA GLU A 103 21.35 -5.53 15.01
C GLU A 103 20.29 -6.11 14.06
N ARG A 104 19.28 -6.82 14.58
CA ARG A 104 18.18 -7.39 13.77
C ARG A 104 17.35 -6.33 13.03
N LEU A 105 17.21 -5.14 13.59
CA LEU A 105 16.51 -4.03 12.93
C LEU A 105 17.33 -3.44 11.80
N GLU A 106 18.64 -3.27 12.01
CA GLU A 106 19.59 -2.74 11.04
C GLU A 106 19.79 -3.72 9.87
N ASP A 107 19.95 -5.02 10.16
CA ASP A 107 20.10 -6.08 9.15
C ASP A 107 18.85 -6.21 8.26
N GLY A 108 17.65 -6.20 8.86
CA GLY A 108 16.40 -6.26 8.09
C GLY A 108 16.19 -5.03 7.19
N HIS A 109 16.70 -3.87 7.61
CA HIS A 109 16.74 -2.69 6.76
C HIS A 109 17.75 -2.86 5.61
N ALA A 110 18.94 -3.40 5.89
CA ALA A 110 19.97 -3.68 4.89
C ALA A 110 19.47 -4.62 3.77
N GLU A 111 18.81 -5.72 4.12
CA GLU A 111 18.19 -6.64 3.13
C GLU A 111 17.16 -5.95 2.23
N THR A 112 16.40 -4.98 2.77
CA THR A 112 15.40 -4.24 1.99
C THR A 112 16.02 -3.16 1.11
N VAL A 113 17.12 -2.54 1.55
CA VAL A 113 17.89 -1.55 0.78
C VAL A 113 18.61 -2.17 -0.42
N HIS A 114 18.87 -3.49 -0.40
CA HIS A 114 19.42 -4.21 -1.54
C HIS A 114 18.44 -4.42 -2.71
N ARG A 115 17.19 -3.94 -2.63
CA ARG A 115 16.37 -3.77 -3.84
C ARG A 115 17.08 -2.77 -4.74
N ARG A 116 17.60 -3.26 -5.88
CA ARG A 116 18.29 -2.46 -6.90
C ARG A 116 17.56 -1.12 -7.07
N THR A 117 18.26 -0.03 -6.80
CA THR A 117 17.77 1.31 -7.10
C THR A 117 17.30 1.33 -8.55
N THR A 118 16.00 1.54 -8.76
CA THR A 118 15.49 1.79 -10.11
C THR A 118 16.17 3.05 -10.62
N THR A 119 16.93 2.93 -11.70
CA THR A 119 17.46 4.09 -12.41
C THR A 119 16.28 4.96 -12.83
N VAL A 120 16.14 6.13 -12.22
CA VAL A 120 15.12 7.11 -12.60
C VAL A 120 15.51 7.63 -13.98
N LEU A 121 14.95 7.03 -15.04
CA LEU A 121 15.01 7.59 -16.37
C LEU A 121 14.28 8.93 -16.34
N ARG A 122 15.01 10.03 -16.57
CA ARG A 122 14.37 11.33 -16.70
C ARG A 122 13.42 11.28 -17.87
N LYS A 123 12.19 11.76 -17.66
CA LYS A 123 11.23 11.93 -18.74
C LYS A 123 11.89 12.80 -19.83
N PRO A 124 11.96 12.33 -21.09
CA PRO A 124 12.50 13.13 -22.17
C PRO A 124 11.78 14.48 -22.18
N LYS A 125 12.53 15.59 -22.23
CA LYS A 125 11.92 16.90 -22.42
C LYS A 125 11.29 16.89 -23.81
N ALA A 126 9.96 16.94 -23.86
CA ALA A 126 9.27 17.11 -25.12
C ALA A 126 9.73 18.43 -25.74
N VAL A 127 10.04 18.39 -27.04
CA VAL A 127 10.25 19.62 -27.81
C VAL A 127 8.97 20.47 -27.65
N PRO A 128 9.08 21.76 -27.33
CA PRO A 128 7.91 22.62 -27.22
C PRO A 128 7.11 22.55 -28.53
N ALA A 129 5.78 22.46 -28.39
CA ALA A 129 4.91 22.42 -29.56
C ALA A 129 5.13 23.70 -30.41
N PRO A 130 5.16 23.58 -31.74
CA PRO A 130 5.25 24.76 -32.61
C PRO A 130 4.10 25.72 -32.34
N ALA A 131 4.35 27.01 -32.58
CA ALA A 131 3.33 28.03 -32.39
C ALA A 131 2.11 27.75 -33.28
N VAL A 132 0.91 28.12 -32.83
CA VAL A 132 -0.35 27.89 -33.57
C VAL A 132 -0.27 28.48 -35.00
N SER A 133 0.43 29.60 -35.17
CA SER A 133 0.70 30.21 -36.48
C SER A 133 1.59 29.34 -37.39
N GLN A 134 2.59 28.66 -36.83
CA GLN A 134 3.46 27.75 -37.57
C GLN A 134 2.73 26.46 -37.97
N ILE A 135 1.84 25.95 -37.10
CA ILE A 135 0.98 24.80 -37.40
C ILE A 135 -0.01 25.15 -38.52
N ALA A 136 -0.60 26.34 -38.47
CA ALA A 136 -1.51 26.82 -39.51
C ALA A 136 -0.78 27.00 -40.85
N ALA A 137 0.42 27.59 -40.84
CA ALA A 137 1.25 27.74 -42.03
C ALA A 137 1.70 26.39 -42.61
N GLN A 138 2.09 25.42 -41.78
CA GLN A 138 2.40 24.06 -42.22
C GLN A 138 1.19 23.34 -42.82
N LYS A 139 0.00 23.51 -42.22
CA LYS A 139 -1.25 22.97 -42.81
C LYS A 139 -1.59 23.61 -44.14
N GLN A 140 -1.36 24.91 -44.29
CA GLN A 140 -1.58 25.62 -45.56
C GLN A 140 -0.55 25.22 -46.62
N ALA A 141 0.71 25.01 -46.24
CA ALA A 141 1.76 24.50 -47.13
C ALA A 141 1.48 23.05 -47.57
N LEU A 142 1.07 22.19 -46.64
CA LEU A 142 0.64 20.82 -46.96
C LEU A 142 -0.63 20.80 -47.81
N ALA A 143 -1.59 21.69 -47.56
CA ALA A 143 -2.81 21.81 -48.38
C ALA A 143 -2.55 22.41 -49.78
N ALA A 144 -1.46 23.17 -49.93
CA ALA A 144 -0.99 23.67 -51.22
C ALA A 144 -0.30 22.55 -52.02
N ASP A 145 0.42 21.65 -51.37
CA ASP A 145 0.94 20.41 -51.99
C ASP A 145 -0.16 19.35 -52.23
N GLU A 146 -1.19 19.27 -51.39
CA GLU A 146 -2.31 18.32 -51.49
C GLU A 146 -3.44 18.74 -52.46
N HIS A 147 -3.25 19.80 -53.25
CA HIS A 147 -4.14 20.05 -54.40
C HIS A 147 -3.85 19.13 -55.60
N GLY A 148 -2.84 18.26 -55.49
CA GLY A 148 -2.69 17.05 -56.30
C GLY A 148 -2.88 15.78 -55.46
N ASP A 149 -3.81 14.92 -55.86
CA ASP A 149 -3.78 13.48 -55.57
C ASP A 149 -4.23 12.93 -54.19
N GLY A 150 -5.17 13.57 -53.49
CA GLY A 150 -5.88 12.93 -52.36
C GLY A 150 -6.56 11.58 -52.72
N ARG A 151 -6.86 11.36 -54.01
CA ARG A 151 -7.40 10.11 -54.56
C ARG A 151 -6.37 8.97 -54.59
N LEU A 152 -5.08 9.29 -54.82
CA LEU A 152 -4.01 8.29 -54.83
C LEU A 152 -3.67 7.82 -53.41
N LEU A 153 -3.72 8.70 -52.41
CA LEU A 153 -3.45 8.35 -51.01
C LEU A 153 -4.46 7.35 -50.43
N TRP A 154 -5.75 7.50 -50.75
CA TRP A 154 -6.78 6.52 -50.35
C TRP A 154 -6.56 5.15 -51.01
N LEU A 155 -6.18 5.11 -52.30
CA LEU A 155 -5.86 3.88 -53.01
C LEU A 155 -4.63 3.18 -52.40
N LEU A 156 -3.57 3.94 -52.11
CA LEU A 156 -2.36 3.43 -51.44
C LEU A 156 -2.68 2.84 -50.07
N ARG A 157 -3.50 3.52 -49.26
CA ARG A 157 -3.93 3.01 -47.96
C ARG A 157 -4.76 1.73 -48.10
N LYS A 158 -5.62 1.64 -49.11
CA LYS A 158 -6.41 0.42 -49.39
C LYS A 158 -5.49 -0.76 -49.74
N GLN A 159 -4.47 -0.53 -50.57
CA GLN A 159 -3.47 -1.54 -50.93
C GLN A 159 -2.64 -1.99 -49.72
N GLN A 160 -2.20 -1.03 -48.89
CA GLN A 160 -1.48 -1.33 -47.64
C GLN A 160 -2.31 -2.18 -46.67
N TRP A 161 -3.61 -1.88 -46.55
CA TRP A 161 -4.50 -2.67 -45.71
C TRP A 161 -4.70 -4.08 -46.25
N THR A 162 -4.92 -4.24 -47.56
CA THR A 162 -5.02 -5.57 -48.18
C THR A 162 -3.75 -6.41 -48.00
N ALA A 163 -2.57 -5.78 -48.01
CA ALA A 163 -1.30 -6.47 -47.77
C ALA A 163 -1.15 -6.90 -46.29
N ALA A 164 -1.65 -6.10 -45.34
CA ALA A 164 -1.51 -6.37 -43.91
C ALA A 164 -2.64 -7.23 -43.31
N GLU A 165 -3.78 -7.35 -43.99
CA GLU A 165 -4.99 -7.98 -43.44
C GLU A 165 -4.78 -9.42 -42.96
N SER A 166 -4.05 -10.24 -43.73
CA SER A 166 -3.76 -11.63 -43.36
C SER A 166 -2.84 -11.75 -42.14
N ALA A 167 -1.84 -10.87 -42.05
CA ALA A 167 -0.92 -10.80 -40.92
C ALA A 167 -1.65 -10.35 -39.63
N VAL A 168 -2.55 -9.38 -39.74
CA VAL A 168 -3.42 -8.97 -38.64
C VAL A 168 -4.32 -10.13 -38.20
N ARG A 169 -5.01 -10.79 -39.14
CA ARG A 169 -5.92 -11.90 -38.84
C ARG A 169 -5.19 -13.07 -38.17
N SER A 170 -4.00 -13.46 -38.64
CA SER A 170 -3.19 -14.51 -37.99
C SER A 170 -2.72 -14.13 -36.58
N THR A 171 -2.39 -12.86 -36.36
CA THR A 171 -2.00 -12.34 -35.05
C THR A 171 -3.17 -12.36 -34.08
N ASP A 172 -4.37 -11.99 -34.54
CA ASP A 172 -5.59 -12.06 -33.74
C ASP A 172 -5.96 -13.50 -33.41
N THR A 173 -5.87 -14.44 -34.36
CA THR A 173 -6.08 -15.87 -34.10
C THR A 173 -5.14 -16.40 -33.03
N ARG A 174 -3.85 -16.04 -33.10
CA ARG A 174 -2.85 -16.44 -32.10
C ARG A 174 -3.09 -15.80 -30.74
N ARG A 175 -3.58 -14.56 -30.69
CA ARG A 175 -3.96 -13.89 -29.44
C ARG A 175 -5.20 -14.52 -28.80
N ALA A 176 -6.12 -15.06 -29.60
CA ALA A 176 -7.30 -15.77 -29.11
C ALA A 176 -6.98 -17.16 -28.55
N GLN A 177 -5.83 -17.73 -28.88
CA GLN A 177 -5.34 -18.96 -28.25
C GLN A 177 -4.84 -18.63 -26.84
N VAL A 178 -5.65 -18.93 -25.83
CA VAL A 178 -5.22 -18.89 -24.43
C VAL A 178 -4.37 -20.14 -24.17
N PRO A 179 -3.08 -20.02 -23.77
CA PRO A 179 -2.29 -21.17 -23.38
C PRO A 179 -2.93 -21.87 -22.18
N THR A 180 -3.13 -23.18 -22.27
CA THR A 180 -3.62 -24.00 -21.16
C THR A 180 -2.67 -23.87 -19.97
N GLY A 181 -3.09 -23.15 -18.92
CA GLY A 181 -2.33 -22.99 -17.68
C GLY A 181 -2.22 -21.55 -17.15
N ASP A 182 -2.37 -20.54 -18.01
CA ASP A 182 -2.24 -19.13 -17.61
C ASP A 182 -3.62 -18.45 -17.45
N ALA A 183 -4.45 -19.01 -16.56
CA ALA A 183 -5.54 -18.22 -16.00
C ALA A 183 -4.93 -17.26 -14.96
N PRO A 184 -4.96 -15.93 -15.15
CA PRO A 184 -4.46 -14.99 -14.15
C PRO A 184 -5.23 -15.22 -12.84
N LEU A 185 -4.51 -15.60 -11.79
CA LEU A 185 -5.05 -15.76 -10.44
C LEU A 185 -5.52 -14.39 -9.94
N GLY A 186 -6.79 -14.06 -10.19
CA GLY A 186 -7.49 -12.96 -9.52
C GLY A 186 -7.53 -11.61 -10.24
N ALA A 187 -7.74 -11.57 -11.56
CA ALA A 187 -8.22 -10.34 -12.18
C ALA A 187 -9.75 -10.21 -12.00
N SER A 188 -10.20 -9.17 -11.30
CA SER A 188 -11.63 -8.82 -11.25
C SER A 188 -12.17 -8.63 -12.67
N PRO A 189 -13.34 -9.19 -13.03
CA PRO A 189 -13.90 -9.06 -14.37
C PRO A 189 -14.08 -7.58 -14.71
N ALA A 190 -13.45 -7.15 -15.81
CA ALA A 190 -13.60 -5.79 -16.30
C ALA A 190 -15.08 -5.56 -16.71
N PRO A 191 -15.71 -4.46 -16.30
CA PRO A 191 -17.08 -4.18 -16.68
C PRO A 191 -17.17 -4.02 -18.21
N LEU A 192 -17.86 -4.97 -18.86
CA LEU A 192 -18.10 -4.97 -20.32
C LEU A 192 -19.15 -3.95 -20.75
N LYS A 193 -19.85 -3.33 -19.79
CA LYS A 193 -20.90 -2.35 -20.06
C LYS A 193 -20.27 -1.00 -20.37
N LYS A 194 -20.18 -0.66 -21.66
CA LYS A 194 -19.79 0.69 -22.11
C LYS A 194 -20.79 1.70 -21.53
N LEU A 195 -20.36 2.54 -20.60
CA LEU A 195 -21.15 3.66 -20.10
C LEU A 195 -21.29 4.68 -21.24
N ARG A 196 -22.50 4.85 -21.77
CA ARG A 196 -22.83 5.99 -22.63
C ARG A 196 -23.09 7.18 -21.72
N LEU A 197 -22.28 8.22 -21.86
CA LEU A 197 -22.60 9.54 -21.33
C LEU A 197 -23.81 10.08 -22.10
N GLU A 198 -24.95 10.21 -21.42
CA GLU A 198 -26.08 10.96 -21.96
C GLU A 198 -25.68 12.42 -22.09
N ARG A 199 -25.84 12.95 -23.30
CA ARG A 199 -25.66 14.37 -23.59
C ARG A 199 -26.79 15.11 -22.89
N ARG A 200 -26.48 16.01 -21.95
CA ARG A 200 -27.47 16.95 -21.42
C ARG A 200 -28.05 17.75 -22.59
N ALA A 201 -29.37 17.71 -22.73
CA ALA A 201 -30.09 18.63 -23.61
C ALA A 201 -29.92 20.05 -23.03
N SER A 202 -29.51 20.96 -23.90
CA SER A 202 -29.50 22.41 -23.64
C SER A 202 -30.91 22.96 -23.62
#